data_AF-A0A3R6MB85-F1
#
_entry.id   AF-A0A3R6MB85-F1
#
_cell.length_a   1.000
_cell.length_b   1.000
_cell.length_c   1.000
_cell.angle_alpha   90.00
_cell.angle_beta   90.00
_cell.angle_gamma   90.00
#
_symmetry.space_group_name_H-M   'P 1'
#
loop_
_entity.id
_entity.type
_entity.pdbx_description
1 polymer ?
#
loop_
_entity_poly.entity_id
_entity_poly.type
_entity_poly.pdbx_seq_one_letter_code
_entity_poly.pdbx_strand_id
1 'polypeptide(L)'
;MEFHKIHCTNCGETISADQLAVNLDQIICNYLKNQVERMGENSLRELAELFQVIKVGLYLSKYDMANTEEILSDNDRLTIQSGYVLKFIERKYEVCLYDSENKIQMDALKKLYNRIHFYRGSDVKGGFEKVKRLVELLNRDRKTVLADCTCQFSVQKDDQKNEFISQLITSSLDGPKCVYQHMVCPKCGNEFYITAGTYEEKIIVLLGSSRVGKTAYLAALVSRINGYLDQKLGDKERVITVKNVRDSRYEIFNEKVLKDYQAGRKPEKTNVEEKQENPIPLISLKVKTGDKITIYTVVDMPGEAFVPKDTSENKEADGSFIINRRQICSCADAFWFCIDPVQIDRRLQKINEQSPAEDKVQCDINRVLSNVENMIALMGNDKSEIPTAIILTKSDLLEGVAEGMYQADDAKVCLTERGYLDGDAVKAASQKVLDYLKKNPNAVENISEQIKDIFEHKNYFSVAAYGVKVDQEQRMIAPYGIALPFLWTIASFGELPIERKRIEIKKQGLFGMIFGKAGSRGEVVTSYVPCTMEDLYE
;
A
#
# COMPACT_ATOMS: atom_id res chain seq x y z
N MET A 1 -5.12 -1.08 -27.11
CA MET A 1 -3.92 -1.26 -26.28
C MET A 1 -4.41 -1.37 -24.85
N GLU A 2 -3.96 -2.37 -24.11
CA GLU A 2 -4.35 -2.56 -22.71
C GLU A 2 -3.24 -1.93 -21.85
N PHE A 3 -3.55 -0.81 -21.19
CA PHE A 3 -2.62 -0.14 -20.29
C PHE A 3 -2.69 -0.78 -18.90
N HIS A 4 -1.60 -0.67 -18.14
CA HIS A 4 -1.62 -1.07 -16.72
C HIS A 4 -2.67 -0.30 -15.92
N LYS A 5 -3.32 -1.02 -15.01
CA LYS A 5 -4.23 -0.45 -14.02
C LYS A 5 -3.43 0.18 -12.88
N ILE A 6 -3.93 1.30 -12.39
CA ILE A 6 -3.34 2.09 -11.31
C ILE A 6 -4.42 2.30 -10.26
N HIS A 7 -4.10 2.01 -9.00
CA HIS A 7 -5.05 2.12 -7.90
C HIS A 7 -4.79 3.38 -7.08
N CYS A 8 -5.83 4.22 -6.92
CA CYS A 8 -5.73 5.38 -6.08
C CYS A 8 -5.72 4.99 -4.60
N THR A 9 -4.63 5.29 -3.92
CA THR A 9 -4.45 4.95 -2.50
C THR A 9 -5.35 5.72 -1.55
N ASN A 10 -5.90 6.86 -2.00
CA ASN A 10 -6.81 7.68 -1.20
C ASN A 10 -8.28 7.31 -1.42
N CYS A 11 -8.73 7.21 -2.67
CA CYS A 11 -10.14 6.99 -3.00
C CYS A 11 -10.46 5.65 -3.66
N GLY A 12 -9.50 4.73 -3.80
CA GLY A 12 -9.68 3.40 -4.42
C GLY A 12 -10.04 3.37 -5.89
N GLU A 13 -10.12 4.52 -6.55
CA GLU A 13 -10.38 4.59 -7.98
C GLU A 13 -9.32 3.80 -8.76
N THR A 14 -9.77 2.92 -9.64
CA THR A 14 -8.91 2.19 -10.57
C THR A 14 -8.94 2.89 -11.91
N ILE A 15 -7.80 3.36 -12.38
CA ILE A 15 -7.66 4.04 -13.68
C ILE A 15 -6.60 3.34 -14.53
N SER A 16 -6.63 3.57 -15.84
CA SER A 16 -5.54 3.14 -16.73
C SER A 16 -4.44 4.21 -16.83
N ALA A 17 -3.23 3.81 -17.21
CA ALA A 17 -2.07 4.71 -17.28
C ALA A 17 -2.25 5.91 -18.23
N ASP A 18 -3.04 5.77 -19.29
CA ASP A 18 -3.40 6.85 -20.22
C ASP A 18 -4.39 7.88 -19.62
N GLN A 19 -5.07 7.52 -18.52
CA GLN A 19 -5.98 8.40 -17.79
C GLN A 19 -5.31 9.16 -16.64
N LEU A 20 -3.99 9.04 -16.50
CA LEU A 20 -3.23 9.83 -15.54
C LEU A 20 -3.47 11.32 -15.74
N ALA A 21 -3.87 12.00 -14.66
CA ALA A 21 -4.27 13.39 -14.70
C ALA A 21 -3.18 14.32 -14.16
N VAL A 22 -3.25 15.59 -14.56
CA VAL A 22 -2.43 16.67 -14.02
C VAL A 22 -3.26 17.49 -13.04
N ASN A 23 -2.63 17.95 -11.96
CA ASN A 23 -3.25 18.88 -11.02
C ASN A 23 -3.21 20.32 -11.57
N LEU A 24 -4.29 20.74 -12.23
CA LEU A 24 -4.39 22.09 -12.80
C LEU A 24 -4.62 23.16 -11.72
N ASP A 25 -5.17 22.81 -10.55
CA ASP A 25 -5.26 23.76 -9.42
C ASP A 25 -3.87 24.28 -9.05
N GLN A 26 -2.85 23.40 -9.03
CA GLN A 26 -1.47 23.79 -8.74
C GLN A 26 -0.86 24.65 -9.85
N ILE A 27 -1.23 24.43 -11.12
CA ILE A 27 -0.80 25.27 -12.25
C ILE A 27 -1.38 26.67 -12.11
N ILE A 28 -2.67 26.79 -11.83
CA ILE A 28 -3.35 28.06 -11.59
C ILE A 28 -2.70 28.79 -10.41
N CYS A 29 -2.48 28.08 -9.30
CA CYS A 29 -1.83 28.64 -8.11
C CYS A 29 -0.44 29.21 -8.44
N ASN A 30 0.40 28.45 -9.14
CA ASN A 30 1.75 28.90 -9.52
C ASN A 30 1.70 30.08 -10.51
N TYR A 31 0.77 30.06 -11.47
CA TYR A 31 0.59 31.14 -12.43
C TYR A 31 0.17 32.44 -11.73
N LEU A 32 -0.88 32.41 -10.91
CA LEU A 32 -1.39 33.57 -10.19
C LEU A 32 -0.33 34.14 -9.23
N LYS A 33 0.41 33.27 -8.53
CA LYS A 33 1.54 33.69 -7.69
C LYS A 33 2.59 34.46 -8.48
N ASN A 34 2.98 33.96 -9.65
CA ASN A 34 3.93 34.66 -10.52
C ASN A 34 3.38 36.02 -11.02
N GLN A 35 2.11 36.10 -11.41
CA GLN A 35 1.48 37.36 -11.83
C GLN A 35 1.48 38.41 -10.71
N VAL A 36 1.15 38.00 -9.48
CA VAL A 36 1.11 38.91 -8.34
C VAL A 36 2.51 39.33 -7.89
N GLU A 37 3.41 38.36 -7.68
CA GLU A 37 4.73 38.61 -7.08
C GLU A 37 5.74 39.22 -8.06
N ARG A 38 5.68 38.86 -9.36
CA ARG A 38 6.66 39.30 -10.36
C ARG A 38 6.13 40.39 -11.27
N MET A 39 4.88 40.27 -11.72
CA MET A 39 4.28 41.23 -12.65
C MET A 39 3.52 42.36 -11.93
N GLY A 40 3.27 42.22 -10.62
CA GLY A 40 2.61 43.25 -9.82
C GLY A 40 1.10 43.36 -10.05
N GLU A 41 0.46 42.31 -10.59
CA GLU A 41 -0.98 42.26 -10.87
C GLU A 41 -1.80 42.11 -9.58
N ASN A 42 -1.91 43.18 -8.80
CA ASN A 42 -2.58 43.18 -7.49
C ASN A 42 -4.08 42.84 -7.56
N SER A 43 -4.72 42.99 -8.73
CA SER A 43 -6.11 42.57 -8.95
C SER A 43 -6.31 41.06 -8.80
N LEU A 44 -5.25 40.25 -9.00
CA LEU A 44 -5.30 38.79 -8.90
C LEU A 44 -4.92 38.26 -7.52
N ARG A 45 -4.47 39.13 -6.60
CA ARG A 45 -3.95 38.71 -5.28
C ARG A 45 -4.94 37.87 -4.49
N GLU A 46 -6.19 38.32 -4.44
CA GLU A 46 -7.23 37.61 -3.68
C GLU A 46 -7.55 36.23 -4.28
N LEU A 47 -7.57 36.12 -5.62
CA LEU A 47 -7.70 34.82 -6.29
C LEU A 47 -6.51 33.91 -5.97
N ALA A 48 -5.28 34.44 -6.00
CA ALA A 48 -4.08 33.69 -5.68
C ALA A 48 -4.13 33.11 -4.25
N GLU A 49 -4.57 33.91 -3.27
CA GLU A 49 -4.74 33.48 -1.88
C GLU A 49 -5.81 32.38 -1.75
N LEU A 50 -6.92 32.49 -2.47
CA LEU A 50 -8.00 31.50 -2.42
C LEU A 50 -7.60 30.16 -3.05
N PHE A 51 -6.88 30.16 -4.19
CA PHE A 51 -6.38 28.93 -4.83
C PHE A 51 -5.26 28.24 -4.03
N GLN A 52 -4.60 28.93 -3.10
CA GLN A 52 -3.67 28.31 -2.13
C GLN A 52 -4.38 27.54 -1.02
N VAL A 53 -5.68 27.80 -0.82
CA VAL A 53 -6.45 27.30 0.32
C VAL A 53 -7.50 26.28 -0.11
N ILE A 54 -8.18 26.53 -1.23
CA ILE A 54 -9.29 25.73 -1.75
C ILE A 54 -8.79 24.80 -2.85
N LYS A 55 -9.17 23.51 -2.76
CA LYS A 55 -9.02 22.53 -3.84
C LYS A 55 -10.28 22.54 -4.68
N VAL A 56 -10.23 23.20 -5.84
CA VAL A 56 -11.32 23.20 -6.81
C VAL A 56 -11.51 21.80 -7.38
N GLY A 57 -10.42 21.05 -7.50
CA GLY A 57 -10.41 19.67 -7.96
C GLY A 57 -10.29 19.55 -9.48
N LEU A 58 -9.61 20.49 -10.14
CA LEU A 58 -9.40 20.45 -11.59
C LEU A 58 -8.25 19.49 -11.93
N TYR A 59 -8.58 18.21 -12.03
CA TYR A 59 -7.66 17.11 -12.32
C TYR A 59 -8.02 16.48 -13.66
N LEU A 60 -7.22 16.73 -14.70
CA LEU A 60 -7.54 16.33 -16.06
C LEU A 60 -6.39 15.60 -16.73
N SER A 61 -6.68 14.58 -17.54
CA SER A 61 -5.71 13.97 -18.44
C SER A 61 -5.38 14.91 -19.59
N LYS A 62 -4.26 14.71 -20.31
CA LYS A 62 -3.98 15.50 -21.54
C LYS A 62 -5.12 15.37 -22.55
N TYR A 63 -5.66 14.15 -22.67
CA TYR A 63 -6.78 13.89 -23.57
C TYR A 63 -7.99 14.76 -23.21
N ASP A 64 -8.36 14.82 -21.93
CA ASP A 64 -9.49 15.63 -21.48
C ASP A 64 -9.23 17.12 -21.66
N MET A 65 -8.02 17.59 -21.37
CA MET A 65 -7.66 19.00 -21.58
C MET A 65 -7.81 19.43 -23.04
N ALA A 66 -7.42 18.58 -23.99
CA ALA A 66 -7.47 18.88 -25.42
C ALA A 66 -8.84 18.65 -26.04
N ASN A 67 -9.50 17.53 -25.73
CA ASN A 67 -10.66 17.05 -26.48
C ASN A 67 -11.99 17.24 -25.74
N THR A 68 -11.99 17.17 -24.40
CA THR A 68 -13.22 17.25 -23.60
C THR A 68 -13.48 18.69 -23.14
N GLU A 69 -12.43 19.36 -22.68
CA GLU A 69 -12.51 20.68 -22.07
C GLU A 69 -12.02 21.81 -22.98
N GLU A 70 -11.30 21.47 -24.06
CA GLU A 70 -10.77 22.40 -25.07
C GLU A 70 -9.95 23.56 -24.46
N ILE A 71 -9.28 23.32 -23.33
CA ILE A 71 -8.40 24.28 -22.64
C ILE A 71 -6.93 24.15 -23.06
N LEU A 72 -6.58 23.08 -23.77
CA LEU A 72 -5.25 22.83 -24.34
C LEU A 72 -5.34 22.83 -25.87
N SER A 73 -4.64 23.77 -26.49
CA SER A 73 -4.58 23.87 -27.96
C SER A 73 -3.65 22.83 -28.60
N ASP A 74 -3.74 22.67 -29.92
CA ASP A 74 -2.88 21.79 -30.73
C ASP A 74 -1.38 22.09 -30.60
N ASN A 75 -1.02 23.32 -30.24
CA ASN A 75 0.38 23.74 -30.00
C ASN A 75 0.79 23.55 -28.53
N ASP A 76 0.09 22.69 -27.78
CA ASP A 76 0.24 22.44 -26.35
C ASP A 76 0.21 23.73 -25.49
N ARG A 77 -0.52 24.77 -25.92
CA ARG A 77 -0.76 25.97 -25.10
C ARG A 77 -2.01 25.78 -24.25
N LEU A 78 -1.84 25.84 -22.93
CA LEU A 78 -2.91 25.75 -21.93
C LEU A 78 -3.43 27.15 -21.60
N THR A 79 -4.74 27.36 -21.73
CA THR A 79 -5.42 28.59 -21.32
C THR A 79 -6.62 28.28 -20.42
N ILE A 80 -6.62 28.79 -19.19
CA ILE A 80 -7.71 28.61 -18.23
C ILE A 80 -8.26 29.97 -17.84
N GLN A 81 -9.58 30.16 -17.97
CA GLN A 81 -10.27 31.38 -17.60
C GLN A 81 -11.23 31.16 -16.44
N SER A 82 -11.53 32.22 -15.69
CA SER A 82 -12.46 32.18 -14.56
C SER A 82 -13.83 31.59 -14.92
N GLY A 83 -14.37 31.94 -16.10
CA GLY A 83 -15.65 31.40 -16.57
C GLY A 83 -15.64 29.90 -16.83
N TYR A 84 -14.49 29.36 -17.25
CA TYR A 84 -14.31 27.91 -17.40
C TYR A 84 -14.29 27.22 -16.03
N VAL A 85 -13.49 27.72 -15.09
CA VAL A 85 -13.38 27.14 -13.74
C VAL A 85 -14.73 27.14 -13.03
N LEU A 86 -15.50 28.22 -13.16
CA LEU A 86 -16.84 28.30 -12.59
C LEU A 86 -17.78 27.22 -13.15
N LYS A 87 -17.83 27.06 -14.48
CA LYS A 87 -18.63 26.00 -15.13
C LYS A 87 -18.16 24.61 -14.72
N PHE A 88 -16.84 24.41 -14.60
CA PHE A 88 -16.28 23.14 -14.16
C PHE A 88 -16.73 22.78 -12.74
N ILE A 89 -16.70 23.75 -11.81
CA ILE A 89 -17.20 23.58 -10.44
C ILE A 89 -18.68 23.17 -10.44
N GLU A 90 -19.52 23.86 -11.21
CA GLU A 90 -20.95 23.55 -11.30
C GLU A 90 -21.21 22.11 -11.77
N ARG A 91 -20.47 21.67 -12.81
CA ARG A 91 -20.56 20.28 -13.31
C ARG A 91 -20.02 19.26 -12.31
N LYS A 92 -18.80 19.46 -11.79
CA LYS A 92 -18.11 18.50 -10.90
C LYS A 92 -18.87 18.27 -9.60
N TYR A 93 -19.43 19.32 -9.02
CA TYR A 93 -20.11 19.25 -7.73
C TYR A 93 -21.64 19.16 -7.86
N GLU A 94 -22.17 19.14 -9.08
CA GLU A 94 -23.59 19.06 -9.41
C GLU A 94 -24.41 20.17 -8.72
N VAL A 95 -23.96 21.41 -8.92
CA VAL A 95 -24.55 22.62 -8.33
C VAL A 95 -24.84 23.64 -9.42
N CYS A 96 -25.90 24.43 -9.24
CA CYS A 96 -26.19 25.61 -10.06
C CYS A 96 -25.95 26.83 -9.16
N LEU A 97 -24.80 27.49 -9.31
CA LEU A 97 -24.37 28.52 -8.35
C LEU A 97 -25.09 29.85 -8.55
N TYR A 98 -25.54 30.12 -9.76
CA TYR A 98 -26.19 31.37 -10.15
C TYR A 98 -27.58 31.13 -10.73
N ASP A 99 -28.54 31.96 -10.34
CA ASP A 99 -29.86 31.97 -10.95
C ASP A 99 -29.89 32.75 -12.28
N SER A 100 -31.08 32.84 -12.90
CA SER A 100 -31.29 33.59 -14.13
C SER A 100 -31.04 35.10 -14.01
N GLU A 101 -31.03 35.64 -12.79
CA GLU A 101 -30.70 37.03 -12.47
C GLU A 101 -29.21 37.22 -12.08
N ASN A 102 -28.39 36.17 -12.23
CA ASN A 102 -26.98 36.14 -11.86
C ASN A 102 -26.74 36.40 -10.35
N LYS A 103 -27.70 36.06 -9.50
CA LYS A 103 -27.54 36.06 -8.03
C LYS A 103 -27.10 34.69 -7.54
N ILE A 104 -26.25 34.66 -6.52
CA ILE A 104 -25.76 33.41 -5.96
C ILE A 104 -26.88 32.67 -5.23
N GLN A 105 -27.07 31.40 -5.57
CA GLN A 105 -27.98 30.51 -4.87
C GLN A 105 -27.32 29.95 -3.60
N MET A 106 -27.83 30.35 -2.43
CA MET A 106 -27.24 29.96 -1.13
C MET A 106 -27.28 28.47 -0.85
N ASP A 107 -28.31 27.76 -1.31
CA ASP A 107 -28.40 26.31 -1.08
C ASP A 107 -27.41 25.54 -1.97
N ALA A 108 -27.21 25.98 -3.22
CA ALA A 108 -26.18 25.45 -4.09
C ALA A 108 -24.77 25.72 -3.54
N LEU A 109 -24.53 26.92 -3.00
CA LEU A 109 -23.26 27.27 -2.38
C LEU A 109 -22.97 26.45 -1.12
N LYS A 110 -23.97 26.20 -0.26
CA LYS A 110 -23.84 25.28 0.88
C LYS A 110 -23.53 23.85 0.42
N LYS A 111 -24.20 23.37 -0.63
CA LYS A 111 -23.93 22.06 -1.22
C LYS A 111 -22.50 21.96 -1.75
N LEU A 112 -22.00 23.01 -2.42
CA LEU A 112 -20.61 23.09 -2.86
C LEU A 112 -19.65 23.05 -1.67
N TYR A 113 -19.85 23.90 -0.66
CA TYR A 113 -19.00 23.96 0.52
C TYR A 113 -18.88 22.61 1.24
N ASN A 114 -19.97 21.84 1.32
CA ASN A 114 -19.96 20.52 1.95
C ASN A 114 -19.20 19.45 1.15
N ARG A 115 -18.94 19.68 -0.14
CA ARG A 115 -18.30 18.72 -1.05
C ARG A 115 -16.88 19.13 -1.47
N ILE A 116 -16.56 20.42 -1.45
CA ILE A 116 -15.26 20.94 -1.83
C ILE A 116 -14.21 20.68 -0.74
N HIS A 117 -12.96 20.48 -1.16
CA HIS A 117 -11.87 20.18 -0.24
C HIS A 117 -10.96 21.39 -0.03
N PHE A 118 -10.24 21.37 1.09
CA PHE A 118 -9.22 22.36 1.43
C PHE A 118 -7.84 21.70 1.49
N TYR A 119 -6.77 22.47 1.31
CA TYR A 119 -5.42 21.94 1.45
C TYR A 119 -5.08 21.56 2.88
N ARG A 120 -5.56 22.32 3.87
CA ARG A 120 -5.31 22.08 5.30
C ARG A 120 -6.62 21.97 6.07
N GLY A 121 -6.65 21.11 7.10
CA GLY A 121 -7.82 20.99 7.98
C GLY A 121 -8.17 22.30 8.71
N SER A 122 -7.16 23.12 9.03
CA SER A 122 -7.34 24.42 9.65
C SER A 122 -8.14 25.42 8.80
N ASP A 123 -8.12 25.26 7.48
CA ASP A 123 -8.76 26.19 6.55
C ASP A 123 -10.27 25.98 6.39
N VAL A 124 -10.79 24.85 6.89
CA VAL A 124 -12.22 24.56 6.93
C VAL A 124 -12.95 25.59 7.81
N LYS A 125 -12.32 26.06 8.89
CA LYS A 125 -12.88 27.09 9.75
C LYS A 125 -12.92 28.43 9.01
N GLY A 126 -14.12 28.94 8.76
CA GLY A 126 -14.34 30.12 7.90
C GLY A 126 -14.24 29.82 6.40
N GLY A 127 -14.14 28.55 6.02
CA GLY A 127 -14.02 28.11 4.63
C GLY A 127 -15.23 28.47 3.78
N PHE A 128 -16.43 28.56 4.36
CA PHE A 128 -17.65 28.94 3.63
C PHE A 128 -17.53 30.32 2.98
N GLU A 129 -17.05 31.33 3.71
CA GLU A 129 -16.85 32.67 3.17
C GLU A 129 -15.74 32.68 2.11
N LYS A 130 -14.67 31.89 2.28
CA LYS A 130 -13.62 31.74 1.26
C LYS A 130 -14.18 31.14 -0.04
N VAL A 131 -14.99 30.09 0.05
CA VAL A 131 -15.63 29.44 -1.11
C VAL A 131 -16.61 30.38 -1.80
N LYS A 132 -17.45 31.08 -1.02
CA LYS A 132 -18.33 32.12 -1.54
C LYS A 132 -17.54 33.18 -2.31
N ARG A 133 -16.45 33.66 -1.72
CA ARG A 133 -15.62 34.70 -2.29
C ARG A 133 -14.93 34.26 -3.58
N LEU A 134 -14.45 33.02 -3.63
CA LEU A 134 -13.89 32.42 -4.85
C LEU A 134 -14.92 32.44 -5.98
N VAL A 135 -16.14 31.95 -5.71
CA VAL A 135 -17.23 31.91 -6.71
C VAL A 135 -17.59 33.31 -7.20
N GLU A 136 -17.70 34.29 -6.29
CA GLU A 136 -17.93 35.70 -6.65
C GLU A 136 -16.84 36.27 -7.57
N LEU A 137 -15.57 36.02 -7.26
CA LEU A 137 -14.45 36.53 -8.06
C LEU A 137 -14.38 35.86 -9.44
N LEU A 138 -14.64 34.55 -9.51
CA LEU A 138 -14.71 33.83 -10.78
C LEU A 138 -15.85 34.34 -11.68
N ASN A 139 -16.98 34.76 -11.10
CA ASN A 139 -18.09 35.30 -11.87
C ASN A 139 -17.95 36.78 -12.22
N ARG A 140 -17.23 37.57 -11.40
CA ARG A 140 -17.05 39.02 -11.60
C ARG A 140 -16.49 39.35 -12.98
N ASP A 141 -15.43 38.66 -13.39
CA ASP A 141 -14.90 38.73 -14.74
C ASP A 141 -14.54 37.33 -15.23
N ARG A 142 -15.47 36.75 -16.00
CA ARG A 142 -15.35 35.39 -16.56
C ARG A 142 -14.21 35.26 -17.59
N LYS A 143 -13.66 36.36 -18.10
CA LYS A 143 -12.54 36.37 -19.05
C LYS A 143 -11.18 36.47 -18.38
N THR A 144 -11.13 36.70 -17.06
CA THR A 144 -9.88 36.71 -16.29
C THR A 144 -9.10 35.42 -16.56
N VAL A 145 -7.84 35.57 -16.97
CA VAL A 145 -6.93 34.45 -17.24
C VAL A 145 -6.32 33.98 -15.92
N LEU A 146 -6.55 32.72 -15.60
CA LEU A 146 -6.06 32.06 -14.38
C LEU A 146 -4.85 31.16 -14.63
N ALA A 147 -4.65 30.74 -15.87
CA ALA A 147 -3.40 30.14 -16.34
C ALA A 147 -3.24 30.39 -17.85
N ASP A 148 -2.04 30.78 -18.26
CA ASP A 148 -1.61 30.81 -19.66
C ASP A 148 -0.14 30.37 -19.74
N CYS A 149 0.10 29.18 -20.28
CA CYS A 149 1.44 28.63 -20.41
C CYS A 149 1.56 27.66 -21.57
N THR A 150 2.79 27.48 -22.04
CA THR A 150 3.16 26.39 -22.95
C THR A 150 3.46 25.15 -22.14
N CYS A 151 2.83 24.04 -22.49
CA CYS A 151 2.97 22.73 -21.87
C CYS A 151 3.91 21.86 -22.71
N GLN A 152 4.81 21.15 -22.05
CA GLN A 152 5.62 20.10 -22.64
C GLN A 152 5.35 18.82 -21.85
N PHE A 153 4.68 17.87 -22.48
CA PHE A 153 4.36 16.58 -21.87
C PHE A 153 5.48 15.59 -22.16
N SER A 154 6.04 15.01 -21.10
CA SER A 154 7.00 13.93 -21.21
C SER A 154 6.23 12.61 -21.28
N VAL A 155 6.55 11.81 -22.30
CA VAL A 155 5.96 10.49 -22.53
C VAL A 155 6.92 9.42 -22.01
N GLN A 156 6.39 8.47 -21.28
CA GLN A 156 7.09 7.27 -20.83
C GLN A 156 6.46 6.03 -21.48
N LYS A 157 7.25 4.96 -21.59
CA LYS A 157 6.77 3.65 -21.99
C LYS A 157 6.67 2.72 -20.80
N ASP A 158 5.58 1.96 -20.73
CA ASP A 158 5.51 0.80 -19.86
C ASP A 158 6.34 -0.37 -20.41
N ASP A 159 6.39 -1.48 -19.66
CA ASP A 159 7.05 -2.72 -20.06
C ASP A 159 6.36 -3.44 -21.25
N GLN A 160 5.14 -3.04 -21.61
CA GLN A 160 4.42 -3.48 -22.80
C GLN A 160 4.63 -2.54 -24.01
N LYS A 161 5.45 -1.50 -23.86
CA LYS A 161 5.75 -0.45 -24.85
C LYS A 161 4.61 0.52 -25.14
N ASN A 162 3.53 0.51 -24.36
CA ASN A 162 2.49 1.53 -24.46
C ASN A 162 3.02 2.87 -23.95
N GLU A 163 2.67 3.94 -24.64
CA GLU A 163 3.10 5.31 -24.33
C GLU A 163 2.06 6.03 -23.47
N PHE A 164 2.47 6.60 -22.35
CA PHE A 164 1.61 7.39 -21.47
C PHE A 164 2.37 8.59 -20.89
N ILE A 165 1.63 9.56 -20.37
CA ILE A 165 2.21 10.80 -19.83
C ILE A 165 2.67 10.57 -18.40
N SER A 166 3.94 10.86 -18.13
CA SER A 166 4.52 10.71 -16.79
C SER A 166 4.91 12.04 -16.14
N GLN A 167 5.00 13.12 -16.92
CA GLN A 167 5.40 14.42 -16.42
C GLN A 167 4.88 15.54 -17.33
N LEU A 168 4.58 16.69 -16.72
CA LEU A 168 4.32 17.94 -17.42
C LEU A 168 5.36 18.99 -17.02
N ILE A 169 5.91 19.68 -18.00
CA ILE A 169 6.70 20.90 -17.80
C ILE A 169 5.87 22.07 -18.34
N THR A 170 5.66 23.10 -17.54
CA THR A 170 5.04 24.34 -18.00
C THR A 170 6.04 25.47 -18.08
N SER A 171 5.85 26.34 -19.07
CA SER A 171 6.64 27.55 -19.26
C SER A 171 5.71 28.70 -19.60
N SER A 172 5.80 29.79 -18.84
CA SER A 172 5.20 31.07 -19.18
C SER A 172 6.30 32.00 -19.72
N LEU A 173 5.90 33.01 -20.50
CA LEU A 173 6.83 33.96 -21.16
C LEU A 173 7.85 34.57 -20.19
N ASP A 174 7.44 34.86 -18.95
CA ASP A 174 8.26 35.58 -17.96
C ASP A 174 8.42 34.82 -16.62
N GLY A 175 8.02 33.55 -16.57
CA GLY A 175 8.04 32.71 -15.36
C GLY A 175 9.15 31.66 -15.37
N PRO A 176 9.46 31.06 -14.22
CA PRO A 176 10.35 29.90 -14.19
C PRO A 176 9.64 28.71 -14.85
N LYS A 177 10.40 27.77 -15.41
CA LYS A 177 9.83 26.48 -15.79
C LYS A 177 9.36 25.76 -14.54
N CYS A 178 8.12 25.28 -14.54
CA CYS A 178 7.57 24.47 -13.46
C CYS A 178 7.49 23.01 -13.92
N VAL A 179 8.00 22.09 -13.11
CA VAL A 179 8.02 20.65 -13.44
C VAL A 179 7.05 19.92 -12.51
N TYR A 180 6.08 19.22 -13.09
CA TYR A 180 5.06 18.43 -12.41
C TYR A 180 5.36 16.95 -12.67
N GLN A 181 6.08 16.32 -11.75
CA GLN A 181 6.58 14.93 -11.89
C GLN A 181 5.58 13.87 -11.43
N HIS A 182 4.61 14.24 -10.61
CA HIS A 182 3.59 13.33 -10.10
C HIS A 182 2.27 13.61 -10.82
N MET A 183 1.78 12.61 -11.53
CA MET A 183 0.41 12.60 -12.00
C MET A 183 -0.52 12.32 -10.83
N VAL A 184 -1.77 12.76 -10.92
CA VAL A 184 -2.77 12.66 -9.85
C VAL A 184 -3.97 11.84 -10.27
N CYS A 185 -4.71 11.33 -9.28
CA CYS A 185 -6.00 10.69 -9.50
C CYS A 185 -7.00 11.70 -10.08
N PRO A 186 -7.65 11.43 -11.24
CA PRO A 186 -8.63 12.35 -11.83
C PRO A 186 -9.85 12.59 -10.93
N LYS A 187 -10.18 11.61 -10.07
CA LYS A 187 -11.31 11.71 -9.14
C LYS A 187 -11.01 12.61 -7.94
N CYS A 188 -9.94 12.33 -7.20
CA CYS A 188 -9.67 12.96 -5.90
C CYS A 188 -8.41 13.83 -5.84
N GLY A 189 -7.54 13.79 -6.85
CA GLY A 189 -6.32 14.59 -6.90
C GLY A 189 -5.14 14.06 -6.09
N ASN A 190 -5.28 12.86 -5.51
CA ASN A 190 -4.17 12.23 -4.80
C ASN A 190 -3.02 11.93 -5.77
N GLU A 191 -1.81 12.30 -5.39
CA GLU A 191 -0.61 12.04 -6.19
C GLU A 191 -0.33 10.53 -6.28
N PHE A 192 -0.08 10.06 -7.48
CA PHE A 192 0.41 8.71 -7.69
C PHE A 192 1.92 8.64 -7.48
N TYR A 193 2.40 7.43 -7.22
CA TYR A 193 3.82 7.13 -7.22
C TYR A 193 4.43 7.40 -8.58
N ILE A 194 5.71 7.76 -8.60
CA ILE A 194 6.45 8.01 -9.85
C ILE A 194 6.51 6.77 -10.78
N THR A 195 6.30 5.57 -10.25
CA THR A 195 6.25 4.31 -11.01
C THR A 195 4.85 3.92 -11.45
N ALA A 196 3.81 4.70 -11.14
CA ALA A 196 2.45 4.35 -11.51
C ALA A 196 2.30 4.20 -13.03
N GLY A 197 1.67 3.11 -13.46
CA GLY A 197 1.47 2.77 -14.87
C GLY A 197 2.69 2.20 -15.60
N THR A 198 3.87 2.15 -14.98
CA THR A 198 5.09 1.65 -15.66
C THR A 198 5.18 0.12 -15.73
N TYR A 199 4.61 -0.57 -14.76
CA TYR A 199 4.59 -2.02 -14.63
C TYR A 199 3.28 -2.44 -13.97
N GLU A 200 3.01 -3.75 -13.97
CA GLU A 200 1.90 -4.33 -13.20
C GLU A 200 2.04 -3.98 -11.72
N GLU A 201 0.93 -3.58 -11.10
CA GLU A 201 0.84 -3.29 -9.67
C GLU A 201 0.06 -4.40 -8.94
N LYS A 202 0.56 -4.81 -7.78
CA LYS A 202 -0.12 -5.70 -6.84
C LYS A 202 -0.28 -5.03 -5.48
N ILE A 203 -1.47 -5.10 -4.91
CA ILE A 203 -1.80 -4.50 -3.62
C ILE A 203 -1.75 -5.57 -2.52
N ILE A 204 -0.90 -5.36 -1.51
CA ILE A 204 -0.83 -6.22 -0.32
C ILE A 204 -1.40 -5.45 0.87
N VAL A 205 -2.44 -5.96 1.51
CA VAL A 205 -3.08 -5.31 2.65
C VAL A 205 -2.69 -6.00 3.95
N LEU A 206 -2.13 -5.25 4.91
CA LEU A 206 -1.83 -5.79 6.24
C LEU A 206 -3.05 -5.73 7.15
N LEU A 207 -3.45 -6.87 7.69
CA LEU A 207 -4.53 -7.03 8.65
C LEU A 207 -3.98 -7.31 10.05
N GLY A 208 -4.80 -7.14 11.08
CA GLY A 208 -4.44 -7.34 12.49
C GLY A 208 -4.49 -6.07 13.33
N SER A 209 -4.69 -6.22 14.64
CA SER A 209 -4.93 -5.10 15.57
C SER A 209 -3.74 -4.13 15.67
N SER A 210 -3.93 -3.02 16.38
CA SER A 210 -2.82 -2.11 16.66
C SER A 210 -1.74 -2.85 17.47
N ARG A 211 -0.47 -2.50 17.24
CA ARG A 211 0.70 -3.02 18.00
C ARG A 211 1.04 -4.50 17.84
N VAL A 212 0.36 -5.25 16.97
CA VAL A 212 0.76 -6.62 16.61
C VAL A 212 2.14 -6.68 15.95
N GLY A 213 2.62 -5.59 15.36
CA GLY A 213 3.97 -5.52 14.77
C GLY A 213 3.99 -5.36 13.25
N LYS A 214 2.87 -5.00 12.61
CA LYS A 214 2.76 -4.72 11.16
C LYS A 214 3.88 -3.83 10.62
N THR A 215 3.98 -2.60 11.15
CA THR A 215 4.98 -1.61 10.71
C THR A 215 6.41 -2.08 10.96
N ALA A 216 6.66 -2.82 12.05
CA ALA A 216 7.98 -3.38 12.36
C ALA A 216 8.35 -4.52 11.41
N TYR A 217 7.41 -5.41 11.09
CA TYR A 217 7.59 -6.45 10.08
C TYR A 217 7.89 -5.84 8.70
N LEU A 218 7.13 -4.81 8.30
CA LEU A 218 7.36 -4.10 7.05
C LEU A 218 8.76 -3.45 7.00
N ALA A 219 9.20 -2.81 8.08
CA ALA A 219 10.55 -2.26 8.18
C ALA A 219 11.64 -3.34 8.09
N ALA A 220 11.43 -4.49 8.76
CA ALA A 220 12.32 -5.63 8.69
C ALA A 220 12.43 -6.17 7.26
N LEU A 221 11.30 -6.30 6.57
CA LEU A 221 11.24 -6.73 5.18
C LEU A 221 12.04 -5.80 4.27
N VAL A 222 11.76 -4.51 4.29
CA VAL A 222 12.45 -3.50 3.47
C VAL A 222 13.94 -3.46 3.77
N SER A 223 14.33 -3.53 5.04
CA SER A 223 15.73 -3.43 5.48
C SER A 223 16.56 -4.66 5.10
N ARG A 224 15.96 -5.85 5.12
CA ARG A 224 16.71 -7.11 5.11
C ARG A 224 16.43 -8.01 3.92
N ILE A 225 15.34 -7.84 3.17
CA ILE A 225 14.95 -8.78 2.10
C ILE A 225 16.07 -9.06 1.11
N ASN A 226 16.77 -8.03 0.62
CA ASN A 226 17.89 -8.23 -0.28
C ASN A 226 19.03 -8.98 0.41
N GLY A 227 19.45 -8.55 1.61
CA GLY A 227 20.50 -9.25 2.36
C GLY A 227 20.20 -10.72 2.61
N TYR A 228 18.94 -11.08 2.89
CA TYR A 228 18.51 -12.47 2.99
C TYR A 228 18.71 -13.22 1.67
N LEU A 229 18.22 -12.66 0.57
CA LEU A 229 18.36 -13.27 -0.75
C LEU A 229 19.82 -13.45 -1.18
N ASP A 230 20.70 -12.50 -0.85
CA ASP A 230 22.14 -12.56 -1.17
C ASP A 230 22.84 -13.72 -0.47
N GLN A 231 22.49 -14.03 0.78
CA GLN A 231 23.13 -15.11 1.53
C GLN A 231 22.96 -16.51 0.88
N LYS A 232 21.93 -16.70 0.05
CA LYS A 232 21.66 -18.00 -0.61
C LYS A 232 22.08 -18.06 -2.07
N LEU A 233 21.82 -17.02 -2.85
CA LEU A 233 22.03 -17.04 -4.30
C LEU A 233 23.32 -16.30 -4.72
N GLY A 234 23.84 -15.41 -3.87
CA GLY A 234 24.90 -14.47 -4.24
C GLY A 234 24.41 -13.38 -5.21
N ASP A 235 25.06 -12.21 -5.17
CA ASP A 235 24.60 -11.00 -5.89
C ASP A 235 24.44 -11.17 -7.41
N LYS A 236 25.22 -12.07 -8.03
CA LYS A 236 25.27 -12.25 -9.50
C LYS A 236 24.23 -13.22 -10.06
N GLU A 237 23.75 -14.17 -9.26
CA GLU A 237 22.80 -15.21 -9.68
C GLU A 237 21.38 -14.94 -9.14
N ARG A 238 21.18 -13.75 -8.59
CA ARG A 238 19.93 -13.31 -7.98
C ARG A 238 18.78 -13.25 -9.00
N VAL A 239 17.82 -14.14 -8.81
CA VAL A 239 16.56 -14.17 -9.60
C VAL A 239 15.54 -13.13 -9.10
N ILE A 240 15.60 -12.75 -7.83
CA ILE A 240 14.66 -11.81 -7.18
C ILE A 240 15.41 -10.58 -6.66
N THR A 241 15.09 -9.38 -7.15
CA THR A 241 15.65 -8.13 -6.63
C THR A 241 14.54 -7.20 -6.16
N VAL A 242 14.60 -6.74 -4.91
CA VAL A 242 13.67 -5.74 -4.38
C VAL A 242 14.35 -4.38 -4.37
N LYS A 243 13.80 -3.40 -5.09
CA LYS A 243 14.30 -2.03 -5.12
C LYS A 243 13.26 -1.09 -4.54
N ASN A 244 13.74 -0.17 -3.73
CA ASN A 244 12.91 0.93 -3.25
C ASN A 244 12.66 1.91 -4.39
N VAL A 245 11.44 2.44 -4.45
CA VAL A 245 11.11 3.54 -5.36
C VAL A 245 11.53 4.85 -4.69
N ARG A 246 12.29 5.69 -5.40
CA ARG A 246 12.65 7.03 -4.92
C ARG A 246 11.41 7.92 -5.03
N ASP A 247 10.65 7.98 -3.94
CA ASP A 247 9.40 8.73 -3.81
C ASP A 247 9.37 9.40 -2.43
N SER A 248 8.74 10.57 -2.32
CA SER A 248 8.67 11.33 -1.06
C SER A 248 8.02 10.53 0.07
N ARG A 249 7.06 9.64 -0.22
CA ARG A 249 6.46 8.75 0.77
C ARG A 249 7.45 7.72 1.30
N TYR A 250 8.32 7.21 0.42
CA TYR A 250 9.39 6.31 0.81
C TYR A 250 10.46 7.04 1.65
N GLU A 251 10.78 8.28 1.32
CA GLU A 251 11.71 9.11 2.11
C GLU A 251 11.18 9.32 3.54
N ILE A 252 9.90 9.66 3.68
CA ILE A 252 9.24 9.77 5.00
C ILE A 252 9.29 8.44 5.76
N PHE A 253 9.00 7.32 5.09
CA PHE A 253 9.11 6.00 5.73
C PHE A 253 10.54 5.70 6.17
N ASN A 254 11.53 6.02 5.33
CA ASN A 254 12.93 5.81 5.63
C ASN A 254 13.36 6.62 6.87
N GLU A 255 12.98 7.89 6.94
CA GLU A 255 13.33 8.80 8.03
C GLU A 255 12.61 8.46 9.35
N LYS A 256 11.30 8.21 9.29
CA LYS A 256 10.46 8.02 10.49
C LYS A 256 10.40 6.58 11.01
N VAL A 257 10.70 5.58 10.16
CA VAL A 257 10.52 4.16 10.52
C VAL A 257 11.80 3.36 10.30
N LEU A 258 12.35 3.37 9.09
CA LEU A 258 13.45 2.47 8.74
C LEU A 258 14.72 2.77 9.53
N LYS A 259 15.03 4.06 9.74
CA LYS A 259 16.17 4.52 10.53
C LYS A 259 16.13 4.04 11.99
N ASP A 260 14.95 4.13 12.62
CA ASP A 260 14.77 3.65 14.00
C ASP A 260 14.86 2.14 14.09
N TYR A 261 14.22 1.43 13.16
CA TYR A 261 14.31 -0.02 13.07
C TYR A 261 15.76 -0.50 12.92
N GLN A 262 16.55 0.12 12.03
CA GLN A 262 17.95 -0.22 11.82
C GLN A 262 18.84 0.06 13.04
N ALA A 263 18.47 1.06 13.85
CA ALA A 263 19.09 1.33 15.14
C ALA A 263 18.58 0.40 16.26
N GLY A 264 17.68 -0.54 15.98
CA GLY A 264 17.07 -1.41 16.99
C GLY A 264 16.17 -0.68 17.99
N ARG A 265 15.68 0.50 17.63
CA ARG A 265 14.76 1.30 18.44
C ARG A 265 13.32 1.08 17.98
N LYS A 266 12.38 1.17 18.90
CA LYS A 266 10.95 1.12 18.58
C LYS A 266 10.54 2.39 17.82
N PRO A 267 9.92 2.28 16.61
CA PRO A 267 9.42 3.44 15.87
C PRO A 267 8.40 4.20 16.70
N GLU A 268 8.46 5.53 16.64
CA GLU A 268 7.45 6.37 17.27
C GLU A 268 6.07 6.11 16.67
N LYS A 269 5.03 6.23 17.49
CA LYS A 269 3.65 6.09 17.01
C LYS A 269 3.37 7.23 16.04
N THR A 270 2.97 6.90 14.81
CA THR A 270 2.43 7.87 13.86
C THR A 270 1.25 8.61 14.51
N ASN A 271 1.35 9.93 14.64
CA ASN A 271 0.31 10.77 15.24
C ASN A 271 -1.00 10.66 14.48
N VAL A 272 -2.13 10.67 15.20
CA VAL A 272 -3.48 10.53 14.63
C VAL A 272 -3.82 11.70 13.68
N GLU A 273 -3.25 12.88 13.92
CA GLU A 273 -3.40 14.06 13.07
C GLU A 273 -2.58 13.95 11.76
N GLU A 274 -1.35 13.40 11.81
CA GLU A 274 -0.58 13.08 10.60
C GLU A 274 -1.28 12.01 9.74
N LYS A 275 -2.01 11.08 10.37
CA LYS A 275 -2.89 10.11 9.67
C LYS A 275 -4.12 10.74 9.01
N GLN A 276 -4.45 12.00 9.26
CA GLN A 276 -5.54 12.67 8.54
C GLN A 276 -5.06 13.28 7.21
N GLU A 277 -3.79 13.66 7.11
CA GLU A 277 -3.20 14.24 5.89
C GLU A 277 -2.54 13.20 4.97
N ASN A 278 -2.04 12.08 5.52
CA ASN A 278 -1.51 10.95 4.75
C ASN A 278 -1.88 9.63 5.45
N PRO A 279 -3.09 9.08 5.20
CA PRO A 279 -3.72 8.13 6.12
C PRO A 279 -3.10 6.74 6.21
N ILE A 280 -2.19 6.37 5.30
CA ILE A 280 -1.62 5.04 5.23
C ILE A 280 -0.13 5.14 4.90
N PRO A 281 0.78 4.62 5.75
CA PRO A 281 2.14 4.37 5.34
C PRO A 281 2.08 3.30 4.25
N LEU A 282 2.24 3.77 3.02
CA LEU A 282 2.26 2.94 1.83
C LEU A 282 3.70 2.85 1.37
N ILE A 283 4.17 1.63 1.18
CA ILE A 283 5.49 1.39 0.59
C ILE A 283 5.26 0.71 -0.74
N SER A 284 5.82 1.31 -1.79
CA SER A 284 5.90 0.66 -3.10
C SER A 284 7.28 0.04 -3.26
N LEU A 285 7.29 -1.26 -3.51
CA LEU A 285 8.48 -2.07 -3.77
C LEU A 285 8.52 -2.44 -5.24
N LYS A 286 9.60 -2.07 -5.93
CA LYS A 286 9.86 -2.53 -7.29
C LYS A 286 10.59 -3.86 -7.23
N VAL A 287 9.91 -4.93 -7.61
CA VAL A 287 10.44 -6.29 -7.50
C VAL A 287 10.68 -6.83 -8.89
N LYS A 288 11.91 -7.27 -9.15
CA LYS A 288 12.27 -7.96 -10.39
C LYS A 288 12.37 -9.45 -10.09
N THR A 289 11.59 -10.28 -10.79
CA THR A 289 11.63 -11.74 -10.71
C THR A 289 11.90 -12.31 -12.10
N GLY A 290 13.11 -12.85 -12.32
CA GLY A 290 13.58 -13.16 -13.67
C GLY A 290 13.63 -11.88 -14.51
N ASP A 291 12.90 -11.83 -15.63
CA ASP A 291 12.78 -10.64 -16.48
C ASP A 291 11.54 -9.79 -16.19
N LYS A 292 10.59 -10.31 -15.41
CA LYS A 292 9.37 -9.59 -15.04
C LYS A 292 9.66 -8.59 -13.93
N ILE A 293 9.05 -7.41 -14.01
CA ILE A 293 9.08 -6.40 -12.96
C ILE A 293 7.64 -6.14 -12.53
N THR A 294 7.40 -6.17 -11.22
CA THR A 294 6.10 -5.92 -10.59
C THR A 294 6.27 -4.88 -9.47
N ILE A 295 5.33 -3.95 -9.36
CA ILE A 295 5.26 -3.01 -8.24
C ILE A 295 4.34 -3.59 -7.17
N TYR A 296 4.87 -3.81 -5.97
CA TYR A 296 4.07 -4.22 -4.82
C TYR A 296 3.79 -3.00 -3.94
N THR A 297 2.53 -2.58 -3.86
CA THR A 297 2.09 -1.51 -2.98
C THR A 297 1.53 -2.13 -1.70
N VAL A 298 2.23 -1.91 -0.59
CA VAL A 298 1.91 -2.48 0.71
C VAL A 298 1.15 -1.48 1.56
N VAL A 299 -0.06 -1.85 2.00
CA VAL A 299 -1.03 -1.00 2.71
C VAL A 299 -1.07 -1.38 4.19
N ASP A 300 -0.46 -0.58 5.08
CA ASP A 300 -0.54 -0.79 6.53
C ASP A 300 -1.85 -0.21 7.10
N MET A 301 -2.86 -1.07 7.29
CA MET A 301 -4.13 -0.60 7.86
C MET A 301 -4.00 -0.29 9.36
N PRO A 302 -4.42 0.92 9.80
CA PRO A 302 -4.55 1.20 11.23
C PRO A 302 -5.48 0.17 11.89
N GLY A 303 -4.99 -0.48 12.95
CA GLY A 303 -5.69 -1.59 13.58
C GLY A 303 -6.92 -1.21 14.43
N GLU A 304 -7.30 0.07 14.46
CA GLU A 304 -8.55 0.57 15.07
C GLU A 304 -9.71 0.61 14.07
N ALA A 305 -9.44 0.28 12.81
CA ALA A 305 -10.38 0.39 11.70
C ALA A 305 -11.28 -0.81 11.46
N PHE A 306 -11.15 -1.79 12.33
CA PHE A 306 -11.88 -3.03 12.27
C PHE A 306 -13.31 -2.75 12.71
N VAL A 307 -14.24 -2.84 11.76
CA VAL A 307 -15.64 -2.46 11.94
C VAL A 307 -16.36 -3.50 12.81
N PRO A 308 -16.88 -3.11 13.98
CA PRO A 308 -17.73 -3.99 14.79
C PRO A 308 -19.03 -4.33 14.06
N LYS A 309 -19.56 -5.55 14.27
CA LYS A 309 -20.75 -6.06 13.55
C LYS A 309 -22.06 -5.35 13.92
N ASP A 310 -22.18 -4.79 15.12
CA ASP A 310 -23.25 -3.87 15.55
C ASP A 310 -23.10 -3.62 17.06
N THR A 311 -23.10 -2.37 17.49
CA THR A 311 -23.60 -2.01 18.83
C THR A 311 -24.42 -0.74 18.70
N SER A 312 -25.72 -0.93 18.89
CA SER A 312 -26.78 0.08 19.01
C SER A 312 -26.36 1.41 19.63
N GLU A 313 -26.96 2.47 19.06
CA GLU A 313 -26.99 3.89 19.46
C GLU A 313 -26.01 4.83 18.75
N ASN A 314 -26.54 5.48 17.70
CA ASN A 314 -26.10 6.75 17.13
C ASN A 314 -24.65 6.84 16.64
N LYS A 315 -24.44 6.44 15.39
CA LYS A 315 -23.77 7.24 14.34
C LYS A 315 -23.78 6.47 13.03
N GLU A 316 -24.22 7.12 11.96
CA GLU A 316 -24.11 6.68 10.55
C GLU A 316 -22.63 6.60 10.07
N ALA A 317 -21.70 6.20 10.95
CA ALA A 317 -20.25 6.30 10.77
C ALA A 317 -19.50 4.95 10.73
N ASP A 318 -20.18 3.79 10.77
CA ASP A 318 -19.49 2.50 10.96
C ASP A 318 -19.19 1.71 9.66
N GLY A 319 -20.08 1.69 8.66
CA GLY A 319 -19.73 1.17 7.32
C GLY A 319 -18.97 2.18 6.46
N SER A 320 -19.24 3.47 6.68
CA SER A 320 -18.69 4.59 5.94
C SER A 320 -17.20 4.82 6.21
N PHE A 321 -16.60 4.27 7.26
CA PHE A 321 -15.16 4.43 7.52
C PHE A 321 -14.27 3.63 6.56
N ILE A 322 -14.59 2.36 6.29
CA ILE A 322 -13.91 1.56 5.26
C ILE A 322 -14.31 2.07 3.86
N ILE A 323 -15.60 2.34 3.65
CA ILE A 323 -16.15 2.76 2.35
C ILE A 323 -15.69 4.17 1.93
N ASN A 324 -15.47 5.12 2.86
CA ASN A 324 -15.10 6.49 2.51
C ASN A 324 -13.61 6.81 2.62
N ARG A 325 -12.78 5.98 3.26
CA ARG A 325 -11.33 6.26 3.46
C ARG A 325 -10.38 5.11 3.12
N ARG A 326 -10.87 3.91 2.77
CA ARG A 326 -10.03 2.70 2.60
C ARG A 326 -10.42 1.84 1.38
N GLN A 327 -10.95 2.47 0.33
CA GLN A 327 -11.35 1.75 -0.88
C GLN A 327 -10.18 1.02 -1.55
N ILE A 328 -8.92 1.47 -1.38
CA ILE A 328 -7.77 0.70 -1.91
C ILE A 328 -7.72 -0.74 -1.39
N CYS A 329 -8.28 -1.02 -0.20
CA CYS A 329 -8.26 -2.37 0.33
C CYS A 329 -9.21 -3.33 -0.40
N SER A 330 -10.21 -2.84 -1.16
CA SER A 330 -11.02 -3.70 -2.03
C SER A 330 -10.27 -4.16 -3.28
N CYS A 331 -9.16 -3.47 -3.60
CA CYS A 331 -8.23 -3.83 -4.66
C CYS A 331 -7.12 -4.79 -4.19
N ALA A 332 -7.23 -5.38 -2.99
CA ALA A 332 -6.22 -6.30 -2.47
C ALA A 332 -6.01 -7.49 -3.42
N ASP A 333 -4.75 -7.77 -3.73
CA ASP A 333 -4.31 -9.00 -4.41
C ASP A 333 -3.82 -10.05 -3.39
N ALA A 334 -3.37 -9.62 -2.20
CA ALA A 334 -3.04 -10.50 -1.09
C ALA A 334 -3.30 -9.84 0.27
N PHE A 335 -3.52 -10.68 1.28
CA PHE A 335 -3.62 -10.25 2.68
C PHE A 335 -2.46 -10.76 3.51
N TRP A 336 -1.91 -9.90 4.36
CA TRP A 336 -0.96 -10.27 5.41
C TRP A 336 -1.59 -10.07 6.77
N PHE A 337 -2.15 -11.14 7.33
CA PHE A 337 -2.83 -11.07 8.61
C PHE A 337 -1.86 -11.31 9.76
N CYS A 338 -1.48 -10.22 10.41
CA CYS A 338 -0.52 -10.22 11.51
C CYS A 338 -1.20 -10.48 12.85
N ILE A 339 -0.70 -11.47 13.59
CA ILE A 339 -1.19 -11.87 14.91
C ILE A 339 -0.03 -11.83 15.90
N ASP A 340 -0.26 -11.20 17.04
CA ASP A 340 0.70 -11.22 18.14
C ASP A 340 0.49 -12.50 18.97
N PRO A 341 1.53 -13.32 19.22
CA PRO A 341 1.38 -14.51 20.05
C PRO A 341 0.75 -14.26 21.42
N VAL A 342 0.89 -13.06 21.99
CA VAL A 342 0.24 -12.72 23.29
C VAL A 342 -1.29 -12.71 23.20
N GLN A 343 -1.86 -12.52 22.00
CA GLN A 343 -3.32 -12.56 21.79
C GLN A 343 -3.89 -13.97 21.85
N ILE A 344 -3.06 -15.00 21.66
CA ILE A 344 -3.49 -16.39 21.56
C ILE A 344 -2.89 -17.31 22.63
N ASP A 345 -1.77 -16.94 23.25
CA ASP A 345 -1.12 -17.77 24.27
C ASP A 345 -1.25 -17.18 25.68
N ARG A 346 -2.02 -17.86 26.51
CA ARG A 346 -2.28 -17.48 27.90
C ARG A 346 -1.01 -17.43 28.75
N ARG A 347 0.03 -18.19 28.39
CA ARG A 347 1.32 -18.20 29.11
C ARG A 347 2.04 -16.85 28.97
N LEU A 348 1.73 -16.10 27.92
CA LEU A 348 2.34 -14.80 27.62
C LEU A 348 1.56 -13.62 28.22
N GLN A 349 0.38 -13.83 28.84
CA GLN A 349 -0.47 -12.75 29.37
C GLN A 349 0.24 -11.84 30.38
N LYS A 350 1.22 -12.34 31.14
CA LYS A 350 2.01 -11.54 32.08
C LYS A 350 2.87 -10.46 31.41
N ILE A 351 3.15 -10.60 30.11
CA ILE A 351 3.87 -9.60 29.32
C ILE A 351 3.00 -8.35 29.13
N ASN A 352 1.67 -8.52 29.01
CA ASN A 352 0.70 -7.42 28.88
C ASN A 352 0.51 -6.65 30.20
N GLU A 353 0.60 -7.34 31.35
CA GLU A 353 0.41 -6.72 32.67
C GLU A 353 1.48 -5.67 33.03
N GLN A 354 2.63 -5.68 32.35
CA GLN A 354 3.73 -4.74 32.58
C GLN A 354 3.67 -3.48 31.70
N SER A 355 2.70 -3.37 30.79
CA SER A 355 2.52 -2.22 29.90
C SER A 355 1.40 -1.30 30.43
N PRO A 356 1.69 -0.09 30.92
CA PRO A 356 0.66 0.82 31.39
C PRO A 356 -0.17 1.33 30.20
N ALA A 357 -1.49 1.15 30.27
CA ALA A 357 -2.51 1.51 29.27
C ALA A 357 -2.54 0.65 27.98
N GLU A 358 -2.68 -0.66 28.13
CA GLU A 358 -3.17 -1.53 27.06
C GLU A 358 -4.70 -1.54 27.05
N ASP A 359 -5.31 -1.06 25.96
CA ASP A 359 -6.75 -1.21 25.73
C ASP A 359 -7.08 -2.71 25.73
N LYS A 360 -7.83 -3.18 26.73
CA LYS A 360 -8.26 -4.59 26.87
C LYS A 360 -8.94 -5.15 25.60
N VAL A 361 -9.46 -4.29 24.74
CA VAL A 361 -10.07 -4.61 23.44
C VAL A 361 -9.04 -5.04 22.36
N GLN A 362 -7.79 -4.57 22.42
CA GLN A 362 -6.74 -4.86 21.42
C GLN A 362 -6.14 -6.27 21.54
N CYS A 363 -6.40 -6.95 22.66
CA CYS A 363 -5.82 -8.25 22.99
C CYS A 363 -6.76 -9.45 22.73
N ASP A 364 -8.03 -9.21 22.37
CA ASP A 364 -9.01 -10.28 22.13
C ASP A 364 -8.97 -10.73 20.67
N ILE A 365 -8.39 -11.90 20.43
CA ILE A 365 -8.24 -12.46 19.09
C ILE A 365 -9.58 -12.77 18.41
N ASN A 366 -10.62 -13.17 19.15
CA ASN A 366 -11.94 -13.47 18.57
C ASN A 366 -12.59 -12.22 18.01
N ARG A 367 -12.45 -11.09 18.71
CA ARG A 367 -12.93 -9.79 18.21
C ARG A 367 -12.16 -9.36 16.97
N VAL A 368 -10.84 -9.58 16.93
CA VAL A 368 -10.03 -9.29 15.74
C VAL A 368 -10.49 -10.13 14.55
N LEU A 369 -10.68 -11.44 14.75
CA LEU A 369 -11.13 -12.37 13.72
C LEU A 369 -12.54 -12.01 13.20
N SER A 370 -13.48 -11.73 14.09
CA SER A 370 -14.84 -11.32 13.70
C SER A 370 -14.84 -10.03 12.89
N ASN A 371 -14.00 -9.05 13.25
CA ASN A 371 -13.93 -7.82 12.47
C ASN A 371 -13.24 -8.01 11.11
N VAL A 372 -12.25 -8.91 11.03
CA VAL A 372 -11.62 -9.28 9.75
C VAL A 372 -12.65 -9.97 8.86
N GLU A 373 -13.40 -10.93 9.39
CA GLU A 373 -14.50 -11.58 8.68
C GLU A 373 -15.51 -10.56 8.13
N ASN A 374 -15.94 -9.60 8.94
CA ASN A 374 -16.86 -8.54 8.51
C ASN A 374 -16.26 -7.68 7.40
N MET A 375 -14.97 -7.34 7.52
CA MET A 375 -14.27 -6.55 6.51
C MET A 375 -14.20 -7.30 5.17
N ILE A 376 -13.84 -8.59 5.19
CA ILE A 376 -13.80 -9.44 3.98
C ILE A 376 -15.20 -9.51 3.35
N ALA A 377 -16.24 -9.75 4.15
CA ALA A 377 -17.62 -9.77 3.68
C ALA A 377 -18.07 -8.44 3.05
N LEU A 378 -17.69 -7.30 3.62
CA LEU A 378 -17.98 -5.97 3.08
C LEU A 378 -17.24 -5.67 1.76
N MET A 379 -16.10 -6.32 1.52
CA MET A 379 -15.32 -6.14 0.30
C MET A 379 -15.82 -7.00 -0.87
N GLY A 380 -16.54 -8.08 -0.59
CA GLY A 380 -17.09 -9.01 -1.59
C GLY A 380 -16.78 -10.47 -1.27
N ASN A 381 -17.63 -11.39 -1.74
CA ASN A 381 -17.48 -12.83 -1.47
C ASN A 381 -16.26 -13.45 -2.18
N ASP A 382 -15.76 -12.84 -3.26
CA ASP A 382 -14.53 -13.25 -3.97
C ASP A 382 -13.27 -13.03 -3.13
N LYS A 383 -13.37 -12.26 -2.04
CA LYS A 383 -12.21 -11.86 -1.23
C LYS A 383 -11.70 -12.94 -0.30
N SER A 384 -12.46 -14.01 -0.04
CA SER A 384 -11.99 -15.18 0.70
C SER A 384 -10.98 -16.02 -0.10
N GLU A 385 -11.00 -15.94 -1.44
CA GLU A 385 -10.09 -16.64 -2.34
C GLU A 385 -8.74 -15.91 -2.50
N ILE A 386 -8.62 -14.69 -1.98
CA ILE A 386 -7.37 -13.93 -2.04
C ILE A 386 -6.27 -14.64 -1.21
N PRO A 387 -5.07 -14.88 -1.77
CA PRO A 387 -3.95 -15.45 -1.03
C PRO A 387 -3.63 -14.69 0.25
N THR A 388 -3.71 -15.39 1.37
CA THR A 388 -3.59 -14.81 2.71
C THR A 388 -2.47 -15.44 3.52
N ALA A 389 -1.43 -14.66 3.84
CA ALA A 389 -0.38 -15.07 4.76
C ALA A 389 -0.79 -14.76 6.19
N ILE A 390 -0.92 -15.79 7.03
CA ILE A 390 -1.16 -15.64 8.47
C ILE A 390 0.20 -15.56 9.17
N ILE A 391 0.51 -14.44 9.81
CA ILE A 391 1.87 -14.13 10.29
C ILE A 391 1.87 -13.92 11.80
N LEU A 392 2.52 -14.84 12.53
CA LEU A 392 2.86 -14.65 13.95
C LEU A 392 4.09 -13.74 14.06
N THR A 393 3.88 -12.46 14.37
CA THR A 393 4.87 -11.37 14.17
C THR A 393 5.96 -11.23 15.23
N LYS A 394 5.74 -11.74 16.43
CA LYS A 394 6.66 -11.65 17.58
C LYS A 394 7.03 -13.05 18.08
N SER A 395 7.41 -13.91 17.14
CA SER A 395 7.73 -15.31 17.45
C SER A 395 8.91 -15.48 18.41
N ASP A 396 9.74 -14.46 18.60
CA ASP A 396 10.77 -14.40 19.65
C ASP A 396 10.19 -14.53 21.07
N LEU A 397 8.94 -14.09 21.29
CA LEU A 397 8.24 -14.28 22.57
C LEU A 397 7.91 -15.75 22.87
N LEU A 398 7.98 -16.62 21.86
CA LEU A 398 7.71 -18.04 21.98
C LEU A 398 8.97 -18.86 22.30
N GLU A 399 10.13 -18.21 22.44
CA GLU A 399 11.35 -18.88 22.87
C GLU A 399 11.16 -19.52 24.25
N GLY A 400 11.52 -20.81 24.37
CA GLY A 400 11.29 -21.62 25.57
C GLY A 400 9.85 -22.13 25.78
N VAL A 401 8.90 -21.68 24.96
CA VAL A 401 7.47 -22.02 25.07
C VAL A 401 6.99 -22.85 23.86
N ALA A 402 7.58 -22.61 22.69
CA ALA A 402 7.39 -23.35 21.45
C ALA A 402 8.72 -23.55 20.71
N GLU A 403 9.32 -24.73 20.88
CA GLU A 403 10.63 -25.07 20.32
C GLU A 403 10.65 -24.97 18.78
N GLY A 404 11.67 -24.32 18.24
CA GLY A 404 11.89 -24.21 16.79
C GLY A 404 11.01 -23.21 16.04
N MET A 405 10.17 -22.42 16.74
CA MET A 405 9.35 -21.33 16.19
C MET A 405 10.13 -20.04 15.94
N TYR A 406 11.21 -19.83 16.69
CA TYR A 406 12.20 -18.76 16.51
C TYR A 406 13.60 -19.35 16.61
N GLN A 407 14.50 -18.89 15.74
CA GLN A 407 15.93 -19.21 15.78
C GLN A 407 16.69 -17.93 15.47
N ALA A 408 17.42 -17.40 16.46
CA ALA A 408 18.24 -16.22 16.27
C ALA A 408 19.25 -16.45 15.13
N ASP A 409 19.43 -15.43 14.29
CA ASP A 409 20.39 -15.42 13.17
C ASP A 409 20.11 -16.42 12.02
N ASP A 410 18.94 -17.07 12.01
CA ASP A 410 18.55 -17.93 10.88
C ASP A 410 17.82 -17.11 9.81
N ALA A 411 18.59 -16.68 8.81
CA ALA A 411 18.10 -16.25 7.52
C ALA A 411 17.48 -17.45 6.76
N LYS A 412 16.34 -17.97 7.24
CA LYS A 412 15.58 -18.97 6.51
C LYS A 412 15.03 -18.38 5.23
N VAL A 413 15.84 -18.45 4.19
CA VAL A 413 15.43 -18.21 2.83
C VAL A 413 15.08 -19.58 2.26
N CYS A 414 13.78 -19.82 2.09
CA CYS A 414 13.23 -21.03 1.50
C CYS A 414 13.35 -20.97 -0.02
N LEU A 415 14.57 -20.78 -0.54
CA LEU A 415 14.86 -20.85 -1.97
C LEU A 415 15.76 -22.05 -2.27
N THR A 416 15.50 -22.71 -3.40
CA THR A 416 16.40 -23.70 -3.98
C THR A 416 17.63 -23.01 -4.57
N GLU A 417 18.66 -23.79 -4.95
CA GLU A 417 19.85 -23.25 -5.64
C GLU A 417 19.51 -22.52 -6.94
N ARG A 418 18.37 -22.85 -7.57
CA ARG A 418 17.86 -22.17 -8.78
C ARG A 418 17.14 -20.87 -8.48
N GLY A 419 16.98 -20.50 -7.21
CA GLY A 419 16.21 -19.34 -6.78
C GLY A 419 14.69 -19.54 -6.83
N TYR A 420 14.21 -20.79 -6.89
CA TYR A 420 12.77 -21.11 -6.81
C TYR A 420 12.34 -21.31 -5.36
N LEU A 421 11.05 -21.13 -5.07
CA LEU A 421 10.53 -21.38 -3.72
C LEU A 421 10.63 -22.87 -3.37
N ASP A 422 11.33 -23.19 -2.28
CA ASP A 422 11.43 -24.55 -1.75
C ASP A 422 10.12 -24.90 -1.01
N GLY A 423 9.26 -25.66 -1.67
CA GLY A 423 7.95 -26.03 -1.17
C GLY A 423 7.98 -26.90 0.09
N ASP A 424 9.01 -27.74 0.25
CA ASP A 424 9.15 -28.55 1.47
C ASP A 424 9.54 -27.67 2.67
N ALA A 425 10.38 -26.66 2.43
CA ALA A 425 10.76 -25.70 3.45
C ALA A 425 9.56 -24.82 3.87
N VAL A 426 8.71 -24.41 2.93
CA VAL A 426 7.45 -23.71 3.22
C VAL A 426 6.53 -24.58 4.08
N LYS A 427 6.27 -25.83 3.67
CA LYS A 427 5.44 -26.76 4.45
C LYS A 427 5.98 -27.00 5.85
N ALA A 428 7.29 -27.21 5.97
CA ALA A 428 7.92 -27.41 7.27
C ALA A 428 7.82 -26.17 8.18
N ALA A 429 7.86 -24.96 7.61
CA ALA A 429 7.68 -23.73 8.36
C ALA A 429 6.23 -23.59 8.85
N SER A 430 5.25 -23.85 7.99
CA SER A 430 3.85 -23.69 8.34
C SER A 430 3.33 -24.76 9.29
N GLN A 431 3.75 -26.02 9.10
CA GLN A 431 3.40 -27.11 10.00
C GLN A 431 3.82 -26.83 11.45
N LYS A 432 4.95 -26.13 11.67
CA LYS A 432 5.37 -25.72 13.02
C LYS A 432 4.38 -24.75 13.67
N VAL A 433 3.83 -23.83 12.89
CA VAL A 433 2.81 -22.88 13.38
C VAL A 433 1.52 -23.62 13.69
N LEU A 434 1.06 -24.52 12.80
CA LEU A 434 -0.12 -25.34 13.04
C LEU A 434 0.03 -26.25 14.26
N ASP A 435 1.19 -26.90 14.40
CA ASP A 435 1.51 -27.73 15.56
C ASP A 435 1.46 -26.90 16.83
N TYR A 436 2.03 -25.69 16.82
CA TYR A 436 1.94 -24.77 17.95
C TYR A 436 0.49 -24.41 18.32
N LEU A 437 -0.36 -24.10 17.35
CA LEU A 437 -1.79 -23.82 17.58
C LEU A 437 -2.57 -25.03 18.14
N LYS A 438 -2.17 -26.26 17.79
CA LYS A 438 -2.86 -27.49 18.18
C LYS A 438 -2.31 -28.15 19.46
N LYS A 439 -1.03 -27.96 19.78
CA LYS A 439 -0.30 -28.76 20.78
C LYS A 439 -0.77 -28.55 22.22
N ASN A 440 -1.27 -27.37 22.58
CA ASN A 440 -1.67 -27.06 23.96
C ASN A 440 -3.00 -26.28 24.01
N PRO A 441 -4.16 -26.94 23.78
CA PRO A 441 -5.46 -26.26 23.67
C PRO A 441 -5.90 -25.52 24.95
N ASN A 442 -5.34 -25.88 26.11
CA ASN A 442 -5.62 -25.18 27.38
C ASN A 442 -4.85 -23.86 27.52
N ALA A 443 -3.73 -23.71 26.80
CA ALA A 443 -2.83 -22.56 26.89
C ALA A 443 -2.89 -21.69 25.63
N VAL A 444 -3.01 -22.28 24.46
CA VAL A 444 -3.06 -21.61 23.15
C VAL A 444 -4.48 -21.72 22.61
N GLU A 445 -5.07 -20.58 22.27
CA GLU A 445 -6.36 -20.51 21.61
C GLU A 445 -6.23 -21.00 20.16
N ASN A 446 -6.99 -22.04 19.82
CA ASN A 446 -6.94 -22.59 18.47
C ASN A 446 -7.81 -21.77 17.52
N ILE A 447 -7.16 -20.85 16.81
CA ILE A 447 -7.79 -19.97 15.82
C ILE A 447 -7.77 -20.54 14.39
N SER A 448 -7.23 -21.74 14.18
CA SER A 448 -7.06 -22.29 12.82
C SER A 448 -8.38 -22.51 12.10
N GLU A 449 -9.41 -22.98 12.82
CA GLU A 449 -10.73 -23.24 12.23
C GLU A 449 -11.43 -21.92 11.82
N GLN A 450 -11.41 -20.90 12.68
CA GLN A 450 -12.00 -19.60 12.34
C GLN A 450 -11.30 -18.96 11.13
N ILE A 451 -9.96 -19.05 11.07
CA ILE A 451 -9.20 -18.54 9.91
C ILE A 451 -9.57 -19.32 8.64
N LYS A 452 -9.81 -20.63 8.74
CA LYS A 452 -10.22 -21.46 7.61
C LYS A 452 -11.59 -21.08 7.07
N ASP A 453 -12.50 -20.65 7.93
CA ASP A 453 -13.83 -20.17 7.53
C ASP A 453 -13.77 -18.79 6.85
N ILE A 454 -12.75 -17.97 7.16
CA ILE A 454 -12.57 -16.63 6.57
C ILE A 454 -11.79 -16.67 5.24
N PHE A 455 -10.71 -17.47 5.18
CA PHE A 455 -9.78 -17.48 4.06
C PHE A 455 -9.62 -18.89 3.47
N GLU A 456 -9.90 -19.01 2.17
CA GLU A 456 -9.75 -20.27 1.44
C GLU A 456 -8.27 -20.55 1.14
N HIS A 457 -7.59 -19.60 0.51
CA HIS A 457 -6.19 -19.71 0.09
C HIS A 457 -5.28 -19.07 1.12
N LYS A 458 -4.72 -19.88 2.03
CA LYS A 458 -3.95 -19.38 3.18
C LYS A 458 -2.74 -20.26 3.50
N ASN A 459 -1.79 -19.67 4.21
CA ASN A 459 -0.66 -20.40 4.80
C ASN A 459 -0.14 -19.66 6.05
N TYR A 460 0.59 -20.35 6.92
CA TYR A 460 0.99 -19.82 8.23
C TYR A 460 2.50 -19.63 8.35
N PHE A 461 2.90 -18.53 8.97
CA PHE A 461 4.29 -18.13 9.10
C PHE A 461 4.57 -17.58 10.49
N SER A 462 5.80 -17.75 10.96
CA SER A 462 6.32 -17.08 12.14
C SER A 462 7.47 -16.15 11.76
N VAL A 463 7.44 -14.94 12.27
CA VAL A 463 8.49 -13.93 12.05
C VAL A 463 8.85 -13.28 13.37
N ALA A 464 10.07 -12.76 13.47
CA ALA A 464 10.48 -11.89 14.56
C ALA A 464 11.18 -10.69 13.93
N ALA A 465 10.52 -9.52 13.95
CA ALA A 465 11.06 -8.32 13.30
C ALA A 465 12.37 -7.84 13.95
N TYR A 466 12.45 -7.94 15.28
CA TYR A 466 13.64 -7.55 16.06
C TYR A 466 14.42 -8.76 16.58
N GLY A 467 13.74 -9.86 16.94
CA GLY A 467 14.36 -11.02 17.59
C GLY A 467 14.89 -10.77 19.00
N VAL A 468 14.67 -9.57 19.52
CA VAL A 468 15.08 -9.13 20.86
C VAL A 468 14.03 -8.16 21.40
N LYS A 469 13.91 -8.08 22.73
CA LYS A 469 13.08 -7.07 23.37
C LYS A 469 13.66 -5.69 23.07
N VAL A 470 12.90 -4.88 22.34
CA VAL A 470 13.26 -3.49 22.00
C VAL A 470 12.51 -2.48 22.86
N ASP A 471 13.25 -1.49 23.32
CA ASP A 471 12.76 -0.30 24.01
C ASP A 471 13.24 0.95 23.23
N GLN A 472 13.54 2.05 23.92
CA GLN A 472 14.10 3.25 23.28
C GLN A 472 15.63 3.20 23.15
N GLU A 473 16.30 2.23 23.75
CA GLU A 473 17.75 2.08 23.65
C GLU A 473 18.14 1.37 22.36
N GLN A 474 19.31 1.74 21.83
CA GLN A 474 19.89 1.09 20.66
C GLN A 474 20.32 -0.33 21.00
N ARG A 475 19.88 -1.30 20.20
CA ARG A 475 20.23 -2.72 20.36
C ARG A 475 20.53 -3.38 19.03
N MET A 476 21.40 -4.40 19.07
CA MET A 476 21.60 -5.27 17.90
C MET A 476 20.36 -6.12 17.70
N ILE A 477 19.77 -6.06 16.51
CA ILE A 477 18.58 -6.81 16.13
C ILE A 477 18.97 -8.16 15.51
N ALA A 478 18.19 -9.19 15.76
CA ALA A 478 18.34 -10.55 15.23
C ALA A 478 17.05 -11.03 14.54
N PRO A 479 16.65 -10.44 13.39
CA PRO A 479 15.36 -10.73 12.80
C PRO A 479 15.30 -12.17 12.25
N TYR A 480 14.10 -12.76 12.24
CA TYR A 480 13.88 -14.16 11.82
C TYR A 480 12.66 -14.28 10.90
N GLY A 481 12.72 -15.17 9.91
CA GLY A 481 11.58 -15.58 9.07
C GLY A 481 11.04 -14.51 8.11
N ILE A 482 11.67 -13.34 8.05
CA ILE A 482 11.12 -12.12 7.42
C ILE A 482 10.76 -12.31 5.93
N ALA A 483 11.60 -13.01 5.16
CA ALA A 483 11.43 -13.11 3.71
C ALA A 483 10.31 -14.08 3.30
N LEU A 484 10.05 -15.12 4.11
CA LEU A 484 9.23 -16.25 3.69
C LEU A 484 7.77 -15.89 3.36
N PRO A 485 7.04 -15.10 4.18
CA PRO A 485 5.66 -14.74 3.85
C PRO A 485 5.60 -13.97 2.52
N PHE A 486 6.55 -13.08 2.26
CA PHE A 486 6.63 -12.34 1.01
C PHE A 486 6.94 -13.24 -0.20
N LEU A 487 7.91 -14.15 -0.07
CA LEU A 487 8.26 -15.11 -1.13
C LEU A 487 7.10 -16.04 -1.48
N TRP A 488 6.33 -16.48 -0.48
CA TRP A 488 5.11 -17.26 -0.70
C TRP A 488 4.02 -16.42 -1.39
N THR A 489 3.83 -15.16 -1.00
CA THR A 489 2.86 -14.26 -1.65
C THR A 489 3.19 -14.03 -3.12
N ILE A 490 4.46 -13.77 -3.48
CA ILE A 490 4.81 -13.59 -4.91
C ILE A 490 4.70 -14.91 -5.70
N ALA A 491 4.91 -16.07 -5.06
CA ALA A 491 4.63 -17.37 -5.67
C ALA A 491 3.13 -17.59 -5.91
N SER A 492 2.26 -17.11 -5.01
CA SER A 492 0.80 -17.16 -5.22
C SER A 492 0.31 -16.35 -6.43
N PHE A 493 1.10 -15.37 -6.87
CA PHE A 493 0.84 -14.61 -8.10
C PHE A 493 1.43 -15.27 -9.35
N GLY A 494 2.03 -16.46 -9.22
CA GLY A 494 2.71 -17.16 -10.31
C GLY A 494 4.03 -16.51 -10.74
N GLU A 495 4.56 -15.57 -9.96
CA GLU A 495 5.78 -14.86 -10.31
C GLU A 495 7.04 -15.60 -9.87
N LEU A 496 6.93 -16.45 -8.85
CA LEU A 496 8.03 -17.27 -8.33
C LEU A 496 7.70 -18.76 -8.50
N PRO A 497 8.44 -19.51 -9.34
CA PRO A 497 8.26 -20.95 -9.47
C PRO A 497 8.53 -21.69 -8.15
N ILE A 498 7.92 -22.87 -8.01
CA ILE A 498 7.96 -23.67 -6.79
C ILE A 498 8.50 -25.06 -7.12
N GLU A 499 9.45 -25.53 -6.33
CA GLU A 499 10.03 -26.86 -6.44
C GLU A 499 10.02 -27.57 -5.07
N ARG A 500 9.87 -28.89 -5.10
CA ARG A 500 9.99 -29.76 -3.92
C ARG A 500 10.99 -30.88 -4.16
N LYS A 501 11.61 -31.37 -3.09
CA LYS A 501 12.60 -32.44 -3.16
C LYS A 501 11.90 -33.77 -3.42
N ARG A 502 12.41 -34.47 -4.42
CA ARG A 502 12.06 -35.85 -4.74
C ARG A 502 13.28 -36.73 -4.46
N ILE A 503 13.13 -37.60 -3.47
CA ILE A 503 14.16 -38.56 -3.08
C ILE A 503 13.90 -39.86 -3.84
N GLU A 504 14.83 -40.26 -4.69
CA GLU A 504 14.81 -41.56 -5.38
C GLU A 504 15.95 -42.44 -4.86
N ILE A 505 15.62 -43.67 -4.47
CA ILE A 505 16.61 -44.67 -4.09
C ILE A 505 16.89 -45.53 -5.33
N LYS A 506 18.03 -45.29 -5.99
CA LYS A 506 18.46 -46.16 -7.09
C LYS A 506 18.96 -47.49 -6.51
N LYS A 507 18.20 -48.56 -6.76
CA LYS A 507 18.71 -49.93 -6.57
C LYS A 507 19.73 -50.21 -7.67
N GLN A 508 20.96 -50.58 -7.29
CA GLN A 508 21.94 -51.08 -8.26
C GLN A 508 21.34 -52.27 -9.00
N GLY A 509 21.41 -52.24 -10.34
CA GLY A 509 20.81 -53.26 -11.21
C GLY A 509 21.39 -54.66 -10.96
N LEU A 510 20.63 -55.67 -11.41
CA LEU A 510 20.85 -57.12 -11.23
C LEU A 510 22.28 -57.64 -11.53
N PHE A 511 23.14 -56.87 -12.22
CA PHE A 511 24.51 -57.26 -12.52
C PHE A 511 25.48 -57.18 -11.33
N GLY A 512 25.12 -56.50 -10.23
CA GLY A 512 25.91 -56.47 -9.00
C GLY A 512 25.69 -57.69 -8.07
N MET A 513 24.69 -58.54 -8.34
CA MET A 513 24.39 -59.71 -7.51
C MET A 513 25.29 -60.92 -7.79
N ILE A 514 26.04 -60.92 -8.90
CA ILE A 514 26.89 -62.07 -9.30
C ILE A 514 28.28 -62.02 -8.65
N PHE A 515 28.74 -60.86 -8.17
CA PHE A 515 30.00 -60.74 -7.45
C PHE A 515 29.76 -60.12 -6.07
N GLY A 516 29.79 -60.97 -5.05
CA GLY A 516 29.33 -60.67 -3.70
C GLY A 516 30.03 -59.52 -3.00
N LYS A 517 29.23 -58.70 -2.33
CA LYS A 517 29.43 -58.21 -0.96
C LYS A 517 28.07 -57.77 -0.42
N ALA A 518 27.61 -58.42 0.65
CA ALA A 518 26.44 -57.99 1.40
C ALA A 518 26.72 -56.61 2.01
N GLY A 519 26.03 -55.59 1.51
CA GLY A 519 26.15 -54.22 2.01
C GLY A 519 26.14 -53.14 0.93
N SER A 520 25.25 -53.18 -0.05
CA SER A 520 25.05 -52.05 -0.97
C SER A 520 23.96 -51.13 -0.41
N ARG A 521 24.37 -50.03 0.26
CA ARG A 521 23.48 -48.88 0.48
C ARG A 521 23.11 -48.33 -0.91
N GLY A 522 21.83 -48.38 -1.28
CA GLY A 522 21.35 -47.75 -2.51
C GLY A 522 21.75 -46.28 -2.55
N GLU A 523 22.13 -45.79 -3.72
CA GLU A 523 22.47 -44.37 -3.90
C GLU A 523 21.18 -43.56 -3.79
N VAL A 524 21.15 -42.64 -2.82
CA VAL A 524 20.04 -41.71 -2.62
C VAL A 524 20.28 -40.53 -3.55
N VAL A 525 19.45 -40.40 -4.58
CA VAL A 525 19.49 -39.27 -5.50
C VAL A 525 18.38 -38.30 -5.10
N THR A 526 18.76 -37.09 -4.70
CA THR A 526 17.82 -35.99 -4.50
C THR A 526 17.67 -35.23 -5.80
N SER A 527 16.46 -35.11 -6.29
CA SER A 527 16.09 -34.25 -7.43
C SER A 527 15.05 -33.23 -6.99
N TYR A 528 14.86 -32.16 -7.75
CA TYR A 528 13.78 -31.19 -7.53
C TYR A 528 12.72 -31.37 -8.61
N VAL A 529 11.45 -31.37 -8.20
CA VAL A 529 10.31 -31.44 -9.12
C VAL A 529 9.40 -30.22 -8.92
N PRO A 530 8.80 -29.67 -9.99
CA PRO A 530 7.83 -28.60 -9.87
C PRO A 530 6.64 -28.99 -8.98
N CYS A 531 6.09 -28.03 -8.25
CA CYS A 531 4.80 -28.14 -7.57
C CYS A 531 3.98 -26.88 -7.75
N THR A 532 2.70 -26.95 -7.38
CA THR A 532 1.76 -25.85 -7.57
C THR A 532 1.42 -25.18 -6.24
N MET A 533 0.70 -24.06 -6.28
CA MET A 533 0.28 -23.36 -5.07
C MET A 533 -0.74 -24.13 -4.25
N GLU A 534 -1.55 -24.99 -4.88
CA GLU A 534 -2.50 -25.88 -4.19
C GLU A 534 -1.78 -26.83 -3.24
N ASP A 535 -0.54 -27.23 -3.56
CA ASP A 535 0.29 -28.02 -2.64
C ASP A 535 0.73 -27.20 -1.41
N LEU A 536 0.77 -25.87 -1.50
CA LEU A 536 1.27 -24.95 -0.47
C LEU A 536 0.18 -24.14 0.23
N TYR A 537 -1.08 -24.33 -0.12
CA TYR A 537 -2.20 -23.90 0.71
C TYR A 537 -2.40 -24.93 1.83
N GLU A 538 -2.52 -24.44 3.07
CA GLU A 538 -2.75 -25.28 4.25
C GLU A 538 -4.24 -25.52 4.56
#